data_AF-K2NGT8-F1
#
_entry.id   AF-K2NGT8-F1
#
_cell.length_a   1.000
_cell.length_b   1.000
_cell.length_c   1.000
_cell.angle_alpha   90.00
_cell.angle_beta   90.00
_cell.angle_gamma   90.00
#
_symmetry.space_group_name_H-M   'P 1'
#
loop_
_entity.id
_entity.type
_entity.pdbx_description
1 polymer ?
#
loop_
_entity_poly.entity_id
_entity_poly.type
_entity_poly.pdbx_seq_one_letter_code
_entity_poly.pdbx_strand_id
1 'polypeptide(L)'
;MLTSTLLHSDGNLHLLQRRDNGEGRVTSLSRLTEELSAIKSVLSNWVQNDLFFSSLSIPTACLVAVLSDAANNDTWNDEYRCLHATVKNAKKVKYELQLTGFESRAIWPVNTRGNQVRHVFLSHNFTLVVLVIIEEAPSGNTPLLAATLANTEANLAMERSCSHNKKWGTAFEGTTTTQSSNWERKKDYEVALMLQGNKASVYIDGQSLGAGRGAVNRREAT
;
A
#
# COMPACT_ATOMS: atom_id res chain seq x y z
N MET A 1 4.52 34.74 7.14
CA MET A 1 5.27 33.51 6.76
C MET A 1 5.50 32.70 8.03
N LEU A 2 5.14 31.42 8.04
CA LEU A 2 5.43 30.53 9.17
C LEU A 2 6.79 29.88 8.91
N THR A 3 7.73 30.01 9.84
CA THR A 3 9.03 29.32 9.77
C THR A 3 9.21 28.51 11.03
N SER A 4 9.58 27.25 10.90
CA SER A 4 9.81 26.36 12.02
C SER A 4 11.11 25.59 11.90
N THR A 5 11.67 25.19 13.04
CA THR A 5 12.85 24.33 13.14
C THR A 5 12.64 23.35 14.28
N LEU A 6 12.92 22.06 14.02
CA LEU A 6 12.92 21.01 15.03
C LEU A 6 14.36 20.73 15.49
N LEU A 7 14.55 20.57 16.79
CA LEU A 7 15.83 20.20 17.40
C LEU A 7 15.62 19.03 18.36
N HIS A 8 16.34 17.94 18.13
CA HIS A 8 16.46 16.85 19.09
C HIS A 8 17.81 16.94 19.80
N SER A 9 17.80 17.25 21.10
CA SER A 9 19.01 17.37 21.94
C SER A 9 18.72 16.78 23.31
N ASP A 10 19.71 16.08 23.89
CA ASP A 10 19.66 15.54 25.25
C ASP A 10 18.38 14.71 25.53
N GLY A 11 17.96 13.95 24.52
CA GLY A 11 16.77 13.10 24.60
C GLY A 11 15.43 13.82 24.57
N ASN A 12 15.41 15.11 24.20
CA ASN A 12 14.22 15.95 24.11
C ASN A 12 14.02 16.51 22.71
N LEU A 13 12.75 16.65 22.31
CA LEU A 13 12.37 17.26 21.04
C LEU A 13 11.83 18.67 21.30
N HIS A 14 12.34 19.64 20.55
CA HIS A 14 11.97 21.04 20.65
C HIS A 14 11.54 21.58 19.29
N LEU A 15 10.54 22.45 19.30
CA LEU A 15 10.05 23.18 18.14
C LEU A 15 10.27 24.68 18.36
N LEU A 16 11.14 25.27 17.54
CA LEU A 16 11.23 26.72 17.39
C LEU A 16 10.28 27.14 16.27
N GLN A 17 9.31 27.99 16.55
CA GLN A 17 8.35 28.48 15.56
C GLN A 17 8.29 30.00 15.57
N ARG A 18 8.35 30.60 14.37
CA ARG A 18 8.11 32.03 14.15
C ARG A 18 6.75 32.22 13.51
N ARG A 19 5.92 33.07 14.12
CA ARG A 19 4.62 33.51 13.61
C ARG A 19 4.67 35.01 13.30
N ASP A 20 4.14 35.38 12.15
CA ASP A 20 4.00 36.76 11.69
C ASP A 20 2.49 37.04 11.57
N ASN A 21 2.00 38.06 12.26
CA ASN A 21 0.57 38.42 12.30
C ASN A 21 0.28 39.80 11.70
N GLY A 22 1.21 40.39 10.95
CA GLY A 22 1.05 41.72 10.33
C GLY A 22 1.36 42.90 11.25
N GLU A 23 1.25 42.73 12.58
CA GLU A 23 1.62 43.74 13.59
C GLU A 23 3.00 43.48 14.22
N GLY A 24 3.53 42.26 14.11
CA GLY A 24 4.84 41.91 14.61
C GLY A 24 5.24 40.45 14.36
N ARG A 25 6.46 40.11 14.76
CA ARG A 25 7.01 38.75 14.68
C ARG A 25 7.22 38.17 16.07
N VAL A 26 6.53 37.07 16.37
CA VAL A 26 6.68 36.33 17.63
C VAL A 26 7.45 35.05 17.35
N THR A 27 8.45 34.76 18.19
CA THR A 27 9.17 33.48 18.17
C THR A 27 8.85 32.71 19.44
N SER A 28 8.39 31.47 19.32
CA SER A 28 8.08 30.59 20.44
C SER A 28 8.95 29.34 20.38
N LEU A 29 9.40 28.89 21.56
CA LEU A 29 10.09 27.62 21.74
C LEU A 29 9.19 26.71 22.59
N SER A 30 8.83 25.56 22.02
CA SER A 30 7.97 24.57 22.69
C SER A 30 8.72 23.24 22.82
N ARG A 31 8.53 22.56 23.95
CA ARG A 31 8.99 21.18 24.14
C ARG A 31 7.88 20.22 23.68
N LEU A 32 8.24 19.29 22.82
CA LEU A 32 7.33 18.33 22.19
C LEU A 32 7.42 16.96 22.87
N THR A 33 7.05 16.90 24.15
CA THR A 33 7.21 15.68 24.97
C THR A 33 6.27 14.57 24.50
N GLU A 34 5.02 14.90 24.20
CA GLU A 34 4.01 13.94 23.76
C GLU A 34 4.32 13.40 22.36
N GLU A 35 4.73 14.29 21.44
CA GLU A 35 5.12 13.91 20.08
C GLU A 35 6.38 13.05 20.09
N LEU A 36 7.37 13.36 20.95
CA LEU A 36 8.54 12.50 21.10
C LEU A 36 8.17 11.12 21.64
N SER A 37 7.23 11.04 22.59
CA SER A 37 6.72 9.77 23.10
C SER A 37 6.04 8.96 21.99
N ALA A 38 5.21 9.61 21.17
CA ALA A 38 4.56 8.99 20.02
C ALA A 38 5.57 8.50 18.98
N ILE A 39 6.60 9.30 18.65
CA ILE A 39 7.69 8.91 17.74
C ILE A 39 8.41 7.67 18.27
N LYS A 40 8.78 7.65 19.57
CA LYS A 40 9.43 6.49 20.19
C LYS A 40 8.53 5.24 20.14
N SER A 41 7.23 5.39 20.36
CA SER A 41 6.27 4.30 20.25
C SER A 41 6.22 3.72 18.83
N VAL A 42 6.17 4.57 17.81
CA VAL A 42 6.18 4.13 16.40
C VAL A 42 7.49 3.46 16.03
N LEU A 43 8.64 4.04 16.39
CA LEU A 43 9.96 3.44 16.12
C LEU A 43 10.14 2.09 16.82
N SER A 44 9.69 1.97 18.07
CA SER A 44 9.72 0.70 18.80
C SER A 44 8.87 -0.37 18.10
N ASN A 45 7.70 0.01 17.57
CA ASN A 45 6.83 -0.88 16.80
C ASN A 45 7.49 -1.32 15.48
N TRP A 46 8.18 -0.41 14.76
CA TRP A 46 8.94 -0.78 13.55
C TRP A 46 10.02 -1.81 13.85
N VAL A 47 10.83 -1.60 14.88
CA VAL A 47 11.88 -2.56 15.28
C VAL A 47 11.28 -3.92 15.64
N GLN A 48 10.15 -3.96 16.36
CA GLN A 48 9.47 -5.21 16.70
C GLN A 48 8.97 -5.95 15.46
N ASN A 49 8.37 -5.24 14.51
CA ASN A 49 7.90 -5.82 13.25
C ASN A 49 9.06 -6.33 12.40
N ASP A 50 10.13 -5.55 12.26
CA ASP A 50 11.31 -5.96 11.50
C ASP A 50 11.94 -7.23 12.07
N LEU A 51 12.06 -7.33 13.40
CA LEU A 51 12.54 -8.54 14.07
C LEU A 51 11.61 -9.73 13.84
N PHE A 52 10.29 -9.52 13.94
CA PHE A 52 9.29 -10.56 13.70
C PHE A 52 9.38 -11.10 12.27
N PHE A 53 9.34 -10.25 11.25
CA PHE A 53 9.40 -10.67 9.85
C PHE A 53 10.76 -11.28 9.48
N SER A 54 11.85 -10.73 10.01
CA SER A 54 13.18 -11.32 9.83
C SER A 54 13.28 -12.72 10.41
N SER A 55 12.62 -12.99 11.56
CA SER A 55 12.57 -14.33 12.14
C SER A 55 11.84 -15.35 11.26
N LEU A 56 10.98 -14.88 10.35
CA LEU A 56 10.30 -15.66 9.32
C LEU A 56 11.04 -15.66 7.98
N SER A 57 12.27 -15.15 7.93
CA SER A 57 13.08 -14.98 6.70
C SER A 57 12.43 -14.08 5.63
N ILE A 58 11.52 -13.18 6.04
CA ILE A 58 10.92 -12.19 5.15
C ILE A 58 11.86 -10.97 5.08
N PRO A 59 12.24 -10.51 3.87
CA PRO A 59 13.08 -9.32 3.71
C PRO A 59 12.37 -8.07 4.23
N THR A 60 13.02 -7.34 5.14
CA THR A 60 12.49 -6.09 5.73
C THR A 60 13.15 -4.83 5.16
N ALA A 61 14.26 -4.99 4.43
CA ALA A 61 14.88 -3.89 3.72
C ALA A 61 13.91 -3.28 2.70
N CYS A 62 13.61 -1.98 2.87
CA CYS A 62 12.62 -1.24 2.08
C CYS A 62 11.17 -1.77 2.20
N LEU A 63 10.84 -2.56 3.23
CA LEU A 63 9.46 -2.93 3.53
C LEU A 63 8.71 -1.72 4.10
N VAL A 64 7.71 -1.25 3.37
CA VAL A 64 7.04 0.03 3.67
C VAL A 64 5.80 -0.15 4.54
N ALA A 65 5.07 -1.24 4.32
CA ALA A 65 3.84 -1.54 5.02
C ALA A 65 3.57 -3.04 4.95
N VAL A 66 2.90 -3.54 5.97
CA VAL A 66 2.30 -4.88 5.95
C VAL A 66 0.86 -4.71 6.39
N LEU A 67 -0.07 -5.08 5.51
CA LEU A 67 -1.48 -5.04 5.84
C LEU A 67 -1.86 -6.38 6.48
N SER A 68 -1.92 -6.41 7.80
CA SER A 68 -2.44 -7.53 8.57
C SER A 68 -3.39 -7.05 9.64
N ASP A 69 -4.15 -7.99 10.21
CA ASP A 69 -5.12 -7.80 11.30
C ASP A 69 -6.08 -6.59 11.14
N ALA A 70 -7.35 -6.88 10.85
CA ALA A 70 -8.33 -5.82 10.63
C ALA A 70 -8.86 -5.26 11.95
N ALA A 71 -8.28 -4.16 12.47
CA ALA A 71 -8.91 -3.44 13.58
C ALA A 71 -10.29 -2.89 13.18
N ASN A 72 -11.15 -2.77 14.17
CA ASN A 72 -12.56 -2.34 14.06
C ASN A 72 -12.75 -1.12 13.14
N ASN A 73 -13.93 -1.02 12.50
CA ASN A 73 -14.35 0.08 11.60
C ASN A 73 -13.66 0.14 10.22
N ASP A 74 -14.05 -0.75 9.29
CA ASP A 74 -13.80 -0.58 7.84
C ASP A 74 -12.35 -0.29 7.41
N THR A 75 -11.39 -0.72 8.23
CA THR A 75 -9.96 -0.53 7.98
C THR A 75 -9.21 -1.86 8.03
N TRP A 76 -8.15 -1.93 7.23
CA TRP A 76 -7.14 -2.97 7.27
C TRP A 76 -5.83 -2.32 7.67
N ASN A 77 -5.30 -2.73 8.82
CA ASN A 77 -4.21 -2.00 9.45
C ASN A 77 -2.89 -2.24 8.75
N ASP A 78 -2.15 -1.16 8.51
CA ASP A 78 -0.72 -1.22 8.35
C ASP A 78 -0.04 -1.45 9.70
N GLU A 79 0.69 -2.56 9.82
CA GLU A 79 1.48 -2.92 10.99
C GLU A 79 2.55 -1.89 11.31
N TYR A 80 3.08 -1.16 10.32
CA TYR A 80 4.02 -0.06 10.51
C TYR A 80 3.33 1.26 10.89
N ARG A 81 2.00 1.27 11.01
CA ARG A 81 1.16 2.39 11.48
C ARG A 81 1.35 3.69 10.70
N CYS A 82 1.78 3.60 9.44
CA CYS A 82 2.02 4.75 8.59
C CYS A 82 0.77 5.11 7.78
N LEU A 83 0.12 4.10 7.19
CA LEU A 83 -1.03 4.28 6.32
C LEU A 83 -1.91 3.02 6.24
N HIS A 84 -3.06 3.04 6.92
CA HIS A 84 -4.05 1.96 6.83
C HIS A 84 -4.76 1.93 5.47
N ALA A 85 -5.30 0.78 5.08
CA ALA A 85 -6.19 0.65 3.93
C ALA A 85 -7.66 0.74 4.34
N THR A 86 -8.50 1.23 3.45
CA THR A 86 -9.97 1.27 3.63
C THR A 86 -10.58 0.01 3.04
N VAL A 87 -11.56 -0.55 3.73
CA VAL A 87 -12.24 -1.79 3.36
C VAL A 87 -13.72 -1.53 3.16
N LYS A 88 -14.32 -2.14 2.13
CA LYS A 88 -15.76 -2.10 1.87
C LYS A 88 -16.29 -3.53 1.72
N ASN A 89 -17.44 -3.81 2.34
CA ASN A 89 -18.19 -5.07 2.21
C ASN A 89 -17.34 -6.34 2.43
N ALA A 90 -16.47 -6.36 3.42
CA ALA A 90 -15.60 -7.50 3.71
C ALA A 90 -15.87 -8.09 5.09
N LYS A 91 -15.73 -9.41 5.20
CA LYS A 91 -15.72 -10.11 6.48
C LYS A 91 -14.29 -10.27 6.96
N LYS A 92 -14.07 -9.95 8.23
CA LYS A 92 -12.77 -10.02 8.88
C LYS A 92 -12.55 -11.42 9.44
N VAL A 93 -11.38 -11.99 9.16
CA VAL A 93 -10.88 -13.22 9.76
C VAL A 93 -9.48 -12.94 10.28
N LYS A 94 -9.00 -13.71 11.26
CA LYS A 94 -7.68 -13.48 11.85
C LYS A 94 -6.61 -13.52 10.75
N TYR A 95 -5.86 -12.43 10.59
CA TYR A 95 -4.84 -12.24 9.54
C TYR A 95 -5.34 -12.26 8.09
N GLU A 96 -6.66 -12.30 7.86
CA GLU A 96 -7.25 -12.47 6.54
C GLU A 96 -8.42 -11.51 6.32
N LEU A 97 -8.60 -11.12 5.07
CA LEU A 97 -9.75 -10.33 4.64
C LEU A 97 -10.58 -11.12 3.63
N GLN A 98 -11.78 -11.53 4.04
CA GLN A 98 -12.71 -12.22 3.15
C GLN A 98 -13.57 -11.20 2.40
N LEU A 99 -13.37 -11.12 1.09
CA LEU A 99 -14.13 -10.24 0.22
C LEU A 99 -15.33 -11.00 -0.36
N THR A 100 -16.52 -10.79 0.20
CA THR A 100 -17.75 -11.46 -0.22
C THR A 100 -18.76 -10.46 -0.75
N GLY A 101 -19.22 -10.63 -1.99
CA GLY A 101 -20.32 -9.86 -2.57
C GLY A 101 -19.92 -8.68 -3.46
N PHE A 102 -20.92 -7.96 -3.95
CA PHE A 102 -20.76 -6.88 -4.91
C PHE A 102 -19.97 -5.70 -4.31
N GLU A 103 -19.03 -5.17 -5.10
CA GLU A 103 -18.13 -4.06 -4.71
C GLU A 103 -17.29 -4.30 -3.45
N SER A 104 -17.10 -5.55 -3.03
CA SER A 104 -16.19 -5.89 -1.93
C SER A 104 -14.74 -5.64 -2.35
N ARG A 105 -14.00 -4.84 -1.58
CA ARG A 105 -12.60 -4.49 -1.85
C ARG A 105 -11.88 -3.88 -0.66
N ALA A 106 -10.56 -3.98 -0.68
CA ALA A 106 -9.67 -3.14 0.11
C ALA A 106 -8.92 -2.17 -0.82
N ILE A 107 -8.80 -0.91 -0.40
CA ILE A 107 -8.10 0.14 -1.13
C ILE A 107 -7.01 0.71 -0.24
N TRP A 108 -5.76 0.61 -0.68
CA TRP A 108 -4.62 1.22 0.00
C TRP A 108 -4.16 2.48 -0.75
N PRO A 109 -4.40 3.69 -0.21
CA PRO A 109 -4.27 4.94 -0.97
C PRO A 109 -2.83 5.46 -0.98
N VAL A 110 -1.95 4.80 -1.72
CA VAL A 110 -0.50 5.05 -1.71
C VAL A 110 -0.05 6.38 -2.31
N ASN A 111 -0.82 7.03 -3.17
CA ASN A 111 -0.50 8.37 -3.71
C ASN A 111 -1.80 9.08 -4.11
N THR A 112 -2.41 9.81 -3.18
CA THR A 112 -3.65 10.57 -3.44
C THR A 112 -3.48 12.04 -3.07
N ARG A 113 -4.02 12.95 -3.89
CA ARG A 113 -3.86 14.41 -3.72
C ARG A 113 -4.34 14.94 -2.37
N GLY A 114 -5.24 14.22 -1.69
CA GLY A 114 -5.80 14.61 -0.38
C GLY A 114 -5.00 14.13 0.83
N ASN A 115 -4.20 13.07 0.70
CA ASN A 115 -3.42 12.49 1.80
C ASN A 115 -1.97 12.92 1.63
N GLN A 116 -1.56 14.04 2.27
CA GLN A 116 -0.19 14.60 2.34
C GLN A 116 0.85 13.71 1.65
N VAL A 117 1.04 13.86 0.34
CA VAL A 117 1.56 12.85 -0.60
C VAL A 117 2.57 11.87 0.03
N ARG A 118 2.07 10.80 0.65
CA ARG A 118 2.92 9.76 1.27
C ARG A 118 3.30 8.79 0.14
N HIS A 119 4.48 8.19 0.23
CA HIS A 119 4.90 7.11 -0.67
C HIS A 119 4.92 7.40 -2.19
N VAL A 120 5.20 8.65 -2.62
CA VAL A 120 5.39 9.03 -4.04
C VAL A 120 6.30 8.06 -4.82
N PHE A 121 7.33 7.53 -4.15
CA PHE A 121 8.28 6.58 -4.73
C PHE A 121 7.62 5.31 -5.28
N LEU A 122 6.47 4.88 -4.73
CA LEU A 122 5.67 3.75 -5.23
C LEU A 122 5.08 4.03 -6.63
N SER A 123 5.11 5.27 -7.11
CA SER A 123 4.75 5.59 -8.50
C SER A 123 5.85 5.23 -9.50
N HIS A 124 7.05 4.87 -9.03
CA HIS A 124 8.21 4.55 -9.86
C HIS A 124 8.67 3.10 -9.68
N ASN A 125 8.77 2.64 -8.42
CA ASN A 125 9.20 1.29 -8.11
C ASN A 125 8.43 0.75 -6.92
N PHE A 126 7.83 -0.43 -7.07
CA PHE A 126 7.22 -1.14 -5.96
C PHE A 126 7.16 -2.64 -6.23
N THR A 127 7.01 -3.40 -5.15
CA THR A 127 6.57 -4.79 -5.19
C THR A 127 5.45 -4.92 -4.17
N LEU A 128 4.29 -5.39 -4.62
CA LEU A 128 3.13 -5.66 -3.79
C LEU A 128 2.85 -7.16 -3.86
N VAL A 129 2.88 -7.82 -2.71
CA VAL A 129 2.68 -9.26 -2.57
C VAL A 129 1.44 -9.50 -1.72
N VAL A 130 0.60 -10.45 -2.13
CA VAL A 130 -0.59 -10.86 -1.41
C VAL A 130 -0.80 -12.36 -1.54
N LEU A 131 -1.23 -13.00 -0.46
CA LEU A 131 -1.72 -14.37 -0.48
C LEU A 131 -3.23 -14.34 -0.74
N VAL A 132 -3.69 -15.07 -1.76
CA VAL A 132 -5.10 -15.09 -2.17
C VAL A 132 -5.62 -16.51 -2.24
N ILE A 133 -6.82 -16.71 -1.69
CA ILE A 133 -7.59 -17.95 -1.79
C ILE A 133 -8.87 -17.65 -2.57
N ILE A 134 -9.09 -18.37 -3.66
CA ILE A 134 -10.32 -18.25 -4.46
C ILE A 134 -11.32 -19.28 -3.94
N GLU A 135 -12.23 -18.83 -3.07
CA GLU A 135 -13.24 -19.70 -2.44
C GLU A 135 -14.30 -20.19 -3.41
N GLU A 136 -14.76 -19.33 -4.32
CA GLU A 136 -15.79 -19.63 -5.30
C GLU A 136 -15.37 -19.14 -6.68
N ALA A 137 -15.91 -19.77 -7.73
CA ALA A 137 -15.65 -19.28 -9.09
C ALA A 137 -16.36 -17.94 -9.28
N PRO A 138 -15.66 -16.90 -9.79
CA PRO A 138 -16.31 -15.64 -10.08
C PRO A 138 -17.35 -15.83 -11.19
N SER A 139 -18.38 -14.98 -11.22
CA SER A 139 -19.39 -14.99 -12.28
C SER A 139 -18.86 -14.41 -13.61
N GLY A 140 -17.76 -13.63 -13.55
CA GLY A 140 -17.11 -13.00 -14.69
C GLY A 140 -15.60 -12.93 -14.51
N ASN A 141 -14.94 -12.02 -15.21
CA ASN A 141 -13.55 -11.68 -14.92
C ASN A 141 -13.53 -10.77 -13.68
N THR A 142 -12.86 -11.21 -12.62
CA THR A 142 -12.81 -10.50 -11.35
C THR A 142 -11.36 -10.13 -11.01
N PRO A 143 -11.05 -8.83 -10.81
CA PRO A 143 -9.76 -8.38 -10.30
C PRO A 143 -9.50 -8.94 -8.91
N LEU A 144 -8.32 -9.51 -8.70
CA LEU A 144 -7.85 -9.96 -7.38
C LEU A 144 -6.90 -8.95 -6.77
N LEU A 145 -5.98 -8.43 -7.57
CA LEU A 145 -5.03 -7.40 -7.17
C LEU A 145 -4.80 -6.44 -8.33
N ALA A 146 -4.87 -5.15 -8.05
CA ALA A 146 -4.71 -4.10 -9.05
C ALA A 146 -3.92 -2.91 -8.50
N ALA A 147 -3.13 -2.28 -9.36
CA ALA A 147 -2.55 -0.97 -9.12
C ALA A 147 -3.11 0.02 -10.14
N THR A 148 -3.68 1.12 -9.66
CA THR A 148 -4.36 2.14 -10.47
C THR A 148 -3.69 3.50 -10.29
N LEU A 149 -3.71 4.31 -11.35
CA LEU A 149 -3.23 5.70 -11.28
C LEU A 149 -4.38 6.63 -10.89
N ALA A 150 -4.09 7.62 -10.02
CA ALA A 150 -5.05 8.48 -9.34
C ALA A 150 -5.85 9.46 -10.23
N ASN A 151 -5.88 9.26 -11.55
CA ASN A 151 -6.40 10.26 -12.48
C ASN A 151 -7.73 9.87 -13.15
N THR A 152 -8.17 8.60 -13.06
CA THR A 152 -9.53 8.09 -13.41
C THR A 152 -9.58 6.56 -13.22
N GLU A 153 -10.78 6.00 -13.00
CA GLU A 153 -11.03 4.53 -12.94
C GLU A 153 -10.56 3.77 -14.19
N ALA A 154 -10.33 4.47 -15.30
CA ALA A 154 -9.87 3.91 -16.58
C ALA A 154 -8.35 3.73 -16.69
N ASN A 155 -7.54 4.20 -15.73
CA ASN A 155 -6.07 4.13 -15.80
C ASN A 155 -5.50 2.99 -14.95
N LEU A 156 -5.90 1.77 -15.30
CA LEU A 156 -5.34 0.55 -14.74
C LEU A 156 -3.88 0.40 -15.17
N ALA A 157 -2.93 0.52 -14.24
CA ALA A 157 -1.52 0.39 -14.55
C ALA A 157 -1.14 -1.08 -14.73
N MET A 158 -1.56 -1.92 -13.78
CA MET A 158 -1.41 -3.37 -13.84
C MET A 158 -2.42 -4.09 -12.96
N GLU A 159 -2.79 -5.30 -13.36
CA GLU A 159 -3.78 -6.12 -12.65
C GLU A 159 -3.52 -7.61 -12.83
N ARG A 160 -3.88 -8.36 -11.79
CA ARG A 160 -4.15 -9.79 -11.85
C ARG A 160 -5.63 -10.06 -11.57
N SER A 161 -6.29 -10.76 -12.49
CA SER A 161 -7.68 -11.21 -12.37
C SER A 161 -7.83 -12.71 -12.56
N CYS A 162 -8.96 -13.25 -12.10
CA CYS A 162 -9.39 -14.62 -12.37
C CYS A 162 -10.76 -14.62 -13.05
N SER A 163 -11.00 -15.61 -13.90
CA SER A 163 -12.25 -15.72 -14.67
C SER A 163 -13.01 -17.01 -14.38
N HIS A 164 -14.32 -17.01 -14.62
CA HIS A 164 -15.22 -18.15 -14.39
C HIS A 164 -14.76 -19.44 -15.10
N ASN A 165 -14.08 -19.33 -16.24
CA ASN A 165 -13.54 -20.45 -17.02
C ASN A 165 -12.22 -21.02 -16.45
N LYS A 166 -11.90 -20.71 -15.18
CA LYS A 166 -10.69 -21.15 -14.47
C LYS A 166 -9.38 -20.64 -15.07
N LYS A 167 -9.41 -19.58 -15.86
CA LYS A 167 -8.19 -18.97 -16.41
C LYS A 167 -7.78 -17.75 -15.62
N TRP A 168 -6.48 -17.50 -15.67
CA TRP A 168 -5.92 -16.27 -15.16
C TRP A 168 -5.98 -15.17 -16.22
N GLY A 169 -6.24 -13.93 -15.79
CA GLY A 169 -6.16 -12.72 -16.60
C GLY A 169 -5.07 -11.79 -16.07
N THR A 170 -4.39 -11.10 -16.98
CA THR A 170 -3.43 -10.03 -16.64
C THR A 170 -3.73 -8.81 -17.48
N ALA A 171 -3.70 -7.63 -16.87
CA ALA A 171 -3.81 -6.38 -17.62
C ALA A 171 -2.62 -5.47 -17.36
N PHE A 172 -2.18 -4.77 -18.39
CA PHE A 172 -1.16 -3.70 -18.33
C PHE A 172 -1.64 -2.52 -19.18
N GLU A 173 -1.59 -1.30 -18.65
CA GLU A 173 -2.12 -0.08 -19.30
C GLU A 173 -3.53 -0.29 -19.92
N GLY A 174 -4.42 -0.97 -19.20
CA GLY A 174 -5.78 -1.29 -19.65
C GLY A 174 -5.90 -2.38 -20.72
N THR A 175 -4.80 -2.96 -21.21
CA THR A 175 -4.83 -4.07 -22.17
C THR A 175 -4.83 -5.40 -21.44
N THR A 176 -5.94 -6.13 -21.53
CA THR A 176 -6.13 -7.43 -20.86
C THR A 176 -5.73 -8.59 -21.76
N THR A 177 -4.93 -9.51 -21.23
CA THR A 177 -4.55 -10.78 -21.86
C THR A 177 -4.97 -11.95 -20.99
N THR A 178 -5.62 -12.94 -21.59
CA THR A 178 -5.94 -14.22 -20.94
C THR A 178 -4.72 -15.12 -20.99
N GLN A 179 -4.32 -15.65 -19.84
CA GLN A 179 -3.21 -16.57 -19.72
C GLN A 179 -3.64 -18.02 -19.98
N SER A 180 -2.71 -18.86 -20.40
CA SER A 180 -2.95 -20.29 -20.64
C SER A 180 -3.07 -21.10 -19.34
N SER A 181 -2.39 -20.65 -18.28
CA SER A 181 -2.41 -21.27 -16.95
C SER A 181 -3.79 -21.16 -16.29
N ASN A 182 -4.20 -22.23 -15.62
CA ASN A 182 -5.46 -22.28 -14.89
C ASN A 182 -5.28 -21.96 -13.41
N TRP A 183 -6.36 -21.53 -12.77
CA TRP A 183 -6.50 -21.43 -11.32
C TRP A 183 -7.44 -22.52 -10.79
N GLU A 184 -7.25 -22.83 -9.53
CA GLU A 184 -7.98 -23.84 -8.77
C GLU A 184 -8.62 -23.21 -7.53
N ARG A 185 -9.81 -23.70 -7.20
CA ARG A 185 -10.59 -23.22 -6.06
C ARG A 185 -9.99 -23.75 -4.76
N LYS A 186 -10.05 -22.97 -3.68
CA LYS A 186 -9.54 -23.34 -2.34
C LYS A 186 -8.05 -23.71 -2.33
N LYS A 187 -7.31 -23.15 -3.27
CA LYS A 187 -5.86 -23.22 -3.32
C LYS A 187 -5.32 -21.84 -3.02
N ASP A 188 -4.26 -21.82 -2.22
CA ASP A 188 -3.53 -20.61 -1.89
C ASP A 188 -2.62 -20.23 -3.06
N TYR A 189 -2.61 -18.95 -3.40
CA TYR A 189 -1.73 -18.38 -4.42
C TYR A 189 -1.01 -17.17 -3.87
N GLU A 190 0.31 -17.14 -4.02
CA GLU A 190 1.07 -15.91 -3.82
C GLU A 190 1.02 -15.10 -5.11
N VAL A 191 0.37 -13.93 -5.09
CA VAL A 191 0.29 -13.03 -6.23
C VAL A 191 1.18 -11.82 -5.96
N ALA A 192 2.09 -11.53 -6.89
CA ALA A 192 2.92 -10.32 -6.82
C ALA A 192 2.74 -9.42 -8.04
N LEU A 193 2.61 -8.12 -7.79
CA LEU A 193 2.72 -7.06 -8.78
C LEU A 193 4.03 -6.32 -8.55
N MET A 194 4.81 -6.15 -9.62
CA MET A 194 6.07 -5.41 -9.55
C MET A 194 6.15 -4.36 -10.64
N LEU A 195 6.47 -3.14 -10.22
CA LEU A 195 6.82 -2.01 -11.09
C LEU A 195 8.30 -1.67 -10.90
N GLN A 196 9.02 -1.58 -12.01
CA GLN A 196 10.42 -1.15 -12.05
C GLN A 196 10.57 -0.07 -13.13
N GLY A 197 10.56 1.19 -12.71
CA GLY A 197 10.45 2.33 -13.62
C GLY A 197 9.15 2.24 -14.43
N ASN A 198 9.25 1.91 -15.71
CA ASN A 198 8.11 1.73 -16.61
C ASN A 198 7.83 0.27 -16.96
N LYS A 199 8.51 -0.69 -16.32
CA LYS A 199 8.30 -2.12 -16.55
C LYS A 199 7.37 -2.67 -15.48
N ALA A 200 6.22 -3.18 -15.90
CA ALA A 200 5.26 -3.85 -15.04
C ALA A 200 5.36 -5.37 -15.23
N SER A 201 5.18 -6.13 -14.16
CA SER A 201 5.21 -7.59 -14.19
C SER A 201 4.32 -8.19 -13.13
N VAL A 202 3.77 -9.37 -13.43
CA VAL A 202 2.88 -10.11 -12.54
C VAL A 202 3.44 -11.52 -12.33
N TYR A 203 3.41 -11.98 -11.08
CA TYR A 203 3.87 -13.30 -10.68
C TYR A 203 2.77 -14.06 -9.94
N ILE A 204 2.76 -15.38 -10.12
CA ILE A 204 2.05 -16.30 -9.23
C ILE A 204 3.02 -17.38 -8.76
N ASP A 205 3.06 -17.60 -7.45
CA ASP A 205 3.90 -18.62 -6.80
C ASP A 205 5.37 -18.51 -7.27
N GLY A 206 5.88 -17.28 -7.34
CA GLY A 206 7.22 -16.96 -7.84
C GLY A 206 7.44 -17.07 -9.35
N GLN A 207 6.48 -17.56 -10.13
CA GLN A 207 6.60 -17.69 -11.59
C GLN A 207 6.11 -16.43 -12.31
N SER A 208 6.92 -15.92 -13.25
CA SER A 208 6.55 -14.77 -14.08
C SER A 208 5.52 -15.18 -15.13
N LEU A 209 4.42 -14.42 -15.22
CA LEU A 209 3.31 -14.72 -16.13
C LEU A 209 3.12 -13.65 -17.21
N GLY A 210 4.06 -12.72 -17.31
CA GLY A 210 4.03 -11.65 -18.29
C GLY A 210 4.67 -10.39 -17.76
N ALA A 211 5.33 -9.67 -18.66
CA ALA A 211 5.81 -8.33 -18.44
C ALA A 211 5.18 -7.41 -19.48
N GLY A 212 4.82 -6.22 -19.04
CA GLY A 212 4.26 -5.18 -19.88
C GLY A 212 4.89 -3.83 -19.56
N ARG A 213 4.42 -2.83 -20.27
CA ARG A 213 4.67 -1.45 -19.88
C ARG A 213 3.77 -1.12 -18.70
N GLY A 214 4.32 -0.54 -17.65
CA GLY A 214 3.57 0.04 -16.55
C GLY A 214 3.32 1.52 -16.84
N ALA A 215 2.10 1.97 -16.57
CA ALA A 215 1.79 3.38 -16.63
C ALA A 215 2.50 4.10 -15.46
N VAL A 216 3.32 5.08 -15.79
CA VAL A 216 4.01 5.96 -14.83
C VAL A 216 3.38 7.35 -14.94
N ASN A 217 3.08 7.97 -13.80
CA ASN A 217 2.55 9.34 -13.78
C ASN A 217 3.66 10.32 -14.20
N ARG A 218 3.82 10.55 -15.51
CA ARG A 218 4.87 11.42 -16.09
C ARG A 218 4.78 12.90 -15.67
N ARG A 219 3.78 13.29 -14.88
CA ARG A 219 3.49 14.68 -14.50
C ARG A 219 4.01 15.09 -13.13
N GLU A 220 4.61 14.18 -12.36
CA GLU A 220 5.19 14.48 -11.03
C GLU A 220 6.74 14.51 -11.05
N ALA A 221 7.36 14.50 -12.24
CA ALA A 221 8.82 14.53 -12.43
C ALA A 221 9.39 15.93 -12.80
N THR A 222 8.66 17.00 -12.50
CA THR A 222 9.14 18.40 -12.62
C THR A 222 8.73 19.20 -11.40
#